data_AF-A0A7D3VZD5-F1
#
_entry.id   AF-A0A7D3VZD5-F1
#
_cell.length_a   1.000
_cell.length_b   1.000
_cell.length_c   1.000
_cell.angle_alpha   90.00
_cell.angle_beta   90.00
_cell.angle_gamma   90.00
#
_symmetry.space_group_name_H-M   'P 1'
#
loop_
_entity.id
_entity.type
_entity.pdbx_description
1 polymer ?
#
loop_
_entity_poly.entity_id
_entity_poly.type
_entity_poly.pdbx_seq_one_letter_code
_entity_poly.pdbx_strand_id
1 'polypeptide(L)'
;MTQVLSTSGNVLENTGDSRTGDRTVVVVVGSSTQIVEAAEARTGKIFLTAGPPAAALMGFAAYLLAGASLRPVERLRLRLADISEHDIDARLRVPRTRDEVATLATTMNAVLDRLARALARERGSVADAGHELRTPLTTLKAELELAQQPGRSRQALASAVDAAAQDTDRLIRLAEDLLLLARADEGHAFLRPRPMAPHDVLAAAVRSASTENGSEKGTEAEDGSKTDNESGKNAQTTGAHDTDGGHEDGPGDTQPEGGSAEQ
;
A
#
# COMPACT_ATOMS: atom_id res chain seq x y z
N MET A 1 46.18 80.57 44.36
CA MET A 1 47.52 80.00 44.13
C MET A 1 47.57 78.70 44.91
N THR A 2 47.21 77.59 44.27
CA THR A 2 46.92 76.31 44.92
C THR A 2 48.18 75.45 44.87
N GLN A 3 48.88 75.33 45.99
CA GLN A 3 50.03 74.42 46.11
C GLN A 3 49.51 73.03 46.48
N VAL A 4 49.71 72.07 45.58
CA VAL A 4 49.48 70.64 45.82
C VAL A 4 50.78 70.06 46.36
N LEU A 5 50.87 69.85 47.69
CA LEU A 5 51.96 69.06 48.26
C LEU A 5 51.62 67.58 48.11
N SER A 6 52.39 66.90 47.26
CA SER A 6 52.46 65.45 47.21
C SER A 6 53.18 64.94 48.46
N THR A 7 52.56 64.06 49.23
CA THR A 7 53.22 63.32 50.31
C THR A 7 52.77 61.87 50.26
N SER A 8 53.74 61.00 49.98
CA SER A 8 53.65 59.56 50.05
C SER A 8 53.50 59.10 51.50
N GLY A 9 52.61 58.14 51.74
CA GLY A 9 52.71 57.19 52.86
C GLY A 9 51.68 57.34 53.96
N ASN A 10 50.91 56.25 54.14
CA ASN A 10 50.14 55.82 55.31
C ASN A 10 49.28 56.84 56.06
N VAL A 11 47.96 56.76 55.81
CA VAL A 11 46.93 57.29 56.69
C VAL A 11 46.63 56.28 57.80
N LEU A 12 46.97 56.63 59.04
CA LEU A 12 46.29 56.15 60.25
C LEU A 12 46.40 57.25 61.30
N GLU A 13 45.35 58.07 61.48
CA GLU A 13 44.77 58.33 62.80
C GLU A 13 43.52 59.20 62.70
N ASN A 14 42.47 58.70 63.32
CA ASN A 14 41.26 59.42 63.65
C ASN A 14 41.48 60.06 65.03
N THR A 15 41.28 61.38 65.16
CA THR A 15 40.62 62.06 66.31
C THR A 15 40.88 63.56 66.22
N GLY A 16 39.83 64.38 66.37
CA GLY A 16 39.96 65.78 66.74
C GLY A 16 39.01 66.71 66.00
N ASP A 17 37.85 66.97 66.59
CA ASP A 17 36.95 68.05 66.17
C ASP A 17 37.70 69.39 66.23
N SER A 18 37.82 70.09 65.10
CA SER A 18 38.46 71.39 65.02
C SER A 18 37.70 72.26 64.03
N ARG A 19 36.78 73.06 64.58
CA ARG A 19 36.26 74.26 63.90
C ARG A 19 37.41 75.24 63.70
N THR A 20 37.97 75.27 62.49
CA THR A 20 38.83 76.36 62.00
C THR A 20 38.20 76.92 60.73
N GLY A 21 38.05 78.24 60.69
CA GLY A 21 37.15 78.96 59.79
C GLY A 21 37.31 78.69 58.29
N ASP A 22 36.17 78.74 57.60
CA ASP A 22 35.92 78.99 56.17
C ASP A 22 37.06 78.68 55.18
N ARG A 23 37.63 77.47 55.26
CA ARG A 23 38.50 76.92 54.22
C ARG A 23 38.10 75.47 53.98
N THR A 24 37.36 75.24 52.90
CA THR A 24 37.05 73.90 52.41
C THR A 24 38.34 73.19 52.04
N VAL A 25 38.73 72.19 52.83
CA VAL A 25 39.83 71.28 52.48
C VAL A 25 39.22 70.11 51.70
N VAL A 26 39.58 70.01 50.42
CA VAL A 26 39.21 68.87 49.58
C VAL A 26 40.36 67.86 49.62
N VAL A 27 40.12 66.71 50.24
CA VAL A 27 41.06 65.58 50.23
C VAL A 27 40.74 64.72 49.01
N VAL A 28 41.65 64.68 48.04
CA VAL A 28 41.54 63.81 46.86
C VAL A 28 42.33 62.54 47.12
N VAL A 29 41.64 61.40 47.22
CA VAL A 29 42.26 60.08 47.32
C VAL A 29 42.27 59.44 45.93
N GLY A 30 43.45 59.26 45.35
CA GLY A 30 43.64 58.44 44.15
C GLY A 30 43.84 56.98 44.54
N SER A 31 42.90 56.09 44.22
CA SER A 31 43.11 54.65 44.34
C SER A 31 43.96 54.14 43.18
N SER A 32 45.03 53.39 43.49
CA SER A 32 45.89 52.77 42.46
C SER A 32 45.10 51.81 41.58
N THR A 33 45.04 52.09 40.27
CA THR A 33 44.43 51.24 39.23
C THR A 33 45.13 49.89 39.04
N GLN A 34 46.32 49.70 39.64
CA GLN A 34 47.07 48.44 39.56
C GLN A 34 46.33 47.24 40.19
N ILE A 35 45.44 47.49 41.15
CA ILE A 35 44.60 46.43 41.75
C ILE A 35 43.52 45.97 40.76
N VAL A 36 43.02 46.88 39.92
CA VAL A 36 41.97 46.60 38.91
C VAL A 36 42.58 45.93 37.68
N GLU A 37 43.71 46.43 37.16
CA GLU A 37 44.42 45.78 36.03
C GLU A 37 44.93 44.37 36.37
N ALA A 38 45.40 44.15 37.60
CA ALA A 38 45.82 42.82 38.06
C ALA A 38 44.65 41.84 38.22
N ALA A 39 43.44 42.35 38.49
CA ALA A 39 42.22 41.55 38.56
C ALA A 39 41.71 41.18 37.14
N GLU A 40 41.82 42.08 36.17
CA GLU A 40 41.46 41.82 34.76
C GLU A 40 42.38 40.77 34.11
N ALA A 41 43.71 40.89 34.31
CA ALA A 41 44.68 39.98 33.72
C ALA A 41 44.61 38.54 34.28
N ARG A 42 44.20 38.36 35.54
CA ARG A 42 43.98 37.02 36.13
C ARG A 42 42.72 36.36 35.61
N THR A 43 41.67 37.14 35.40
CA THR A 43 40.40 36.64 34.87
C THR A 43 40.57 36.11 33.44
N GLY A 44 41.25 36.85 32.57
CA GLY A 44 41.54 36.42 31.20
C GLY A 44 42.38 35.13 31.13
N LYS A 45 43.37 34.96 32.02
CA LYS A 45 44.18 33.73 32.07
C LYS A 45 43.36 32.50 32.46
N ILE A 46 42.45 32.63 33.42
CA ILE A 46 41.57 31.52 33.82
C ILE A 46 40.69 31.09 32.65
N PHE A 47 40.09 32.03 31.91
CA PHE A 47 39.30 31.69 30.72
C PHE A 47 40.14 31.02 29.64
N LEU A 48 41.37 31.49 29.40
CA LEU A 48 42.24 30.91 28.38
C LEU A 48 42.73 29.50 28.74
N THR A 49 42.96 29.22 30.02
CA THR A 49 43.45 27.90 30.46
C THR A 49 42.33 26.92 30.78
N ALA A 50 41.21 27.38 31.35
CA ALA A 50 40.10 26.52 31.77
C ALA A 50 39.00 26.40 30.70
N GLY A 51 38.86 27.39 29.83
CA GLY A 51 37.84 27.41 28.77
C GLY A 51 38.00 26.26 27.77
N PRO A 52 39.16 26.09 27.10
CA PRO A 52 39.37 25.00 26.15
C PRO A 52 39.13 23.59 26.72
N PRO A 53 39.66 23.21 27.90
CA PRO A 53 39.38 21.88 28.45
C PRO A 53 37.92 21.71 28.85
N ALA A 54 37.24 22.74 29.37
CA ALA A 54 35.81 22.67 29.65
C ALA A 54 34.98 22.48 28.37
N ALA A 55 35.31 23.21 27.29
CA ALA A 55 34.67 23.05 26.00
C ALA A 55 34.94 21.66 25.38
N ALA A 56 36.17 21.17 25.48
CA ALA A 56 36.53 19.83 25.03
C ALA A 56 35.77 18.74 25.81
N LEU A 57 35.63 18.89 27.13
CA LEU A 57 34.88 17.97 27.97
C LEU A 57 33.40 17.96 27.58
N MET A 58 32.78 19.13 27.39
CA MET A 58 31.38 19.22 26.93
C MET A 58 31.20 18.62 25.54
N GLY A 59 32.12 18.90 24.60
CA GLY A 59 32.09 18.31 23.26
C GLY A 59 32.23 16.80 23.28
N PHE A 60 33.13 16.27 24.12
CA PHE A 60 33.30 14.83 24.30
C PHE A 60 32.06 14.17 24.93
N ALA A 61 31.48 14.79 25.96
CA ALA A 61 30.24 14.31 26.58
C ALA A 61 29.07 14.30 25.58
N ALA A 62 28.92 15.37 24.78
CA ALA A 62 27.92 15.45 23.73
C ALA A 62 28.13 14.37 22.65
N TYR A 63 29.37 14.13 22.23
CA TYR A 63 29.72 13.08 21.27
C TYR A 63 29.34 11.69 21.79
N LEU A 64 29.68 11.37 23.05
CA LEU A 64 29.32 10.10 23.67
C LEU A 64 27.80 9.93 23.78
N LEU A 65 27.10 10.98 24.20
CA LEU A 65 25.64 10.95 24.34
C LEU A 65 24.94 10.76 22.99
N ALA A 66 25.37 11.49 21.96
CA ALA A 66 24.84 11.35 20.61
C ALA A 66 25.07 9.93 20.06
N GLY A 67 26.30 9.41 20.21
CA GLY A 67 26.62 8.04 19.81
C GLY A 67 25.79 6.99 20.54
N ALA A 68 25.58 7.16 21.85
CA ALA A 68 24.75 6.25 22.65
C ALA A 68 23.28 6.29 22.21
N SER A 69 22.73 7.47 21.91
CA SER A 69 21.34 7.64 21.46
C SER A 69 21.09 7.07 20.06
N LEU A 70 22.09 7.03 19.18
CA LEU A 70 21.95 6.48 17.82
C LEU A 70 22.24 4.97 17.71
N ARG A 71 22.94 4.37 18.68
CA ARG A 71 23.24 2.92 18.71
C ARG A 71 22.01 2.00 18.53
N PRO A 72 20.82 2.29 19.09
CA PRO A 72 19.63 1.47 18.88
C PRO A 72 19.17 1.46 17.42
N VAL A 73 19.22 2.62 16.75
CA VAL A 73 18.83 2.74 15.33
C VAL A 73 19.79 1.96 14.44
N GLU A 74 21.09 2.04 14.72
CA GLU A 74 22.09 1.29 13.97
C GLU A 74 21.92 -0.23 14.11
N ARG A 75 21.55 -0.70 15.31
CA ARG A 75 21.21 -2.12 15.53
C ARG A 75 19.99 -2.55 14.73
N LEU A 76 18.98 -1.68 14.64
CA LEU A 76 17.79 -1.94 13.82
C LEU A 76 18.15 -2.01 12.33
N ARG A 77 18.98 -1.07 11.85
CA ARG A 77 19.49 -1.01 10.47
C ARG A 77 20.24 -2.28 10.10
N LEU A 78 21.18 -2.71 10.95
CA LEU A 78 21.99 -3.92 10.71
C LEU A 78 21.11 -5.17 10.69
N ARG A 79 20.12 -5.27 11.59
CA ARG A 79 19.18 -6.39 11.57
C ARG A 79 18.30 -6.39 10.34
N LEU A 80 17.83 -5.24 9.90
CA LEU A 80 17.02 -5.13 8.70
C LEU A 80 17.83 -5.47 7.43
N ALA A 81 19.13 -5.13 7.40
CA ALA A 81 20.03 -5.49 6.31
C ALA A 81 20.39 -6.99 6.27
N ASP A 82 20.24 -7.69 7.40
CA ASP A 82 20.44 -9.13 7.54
C ASP A 82 19.21 -9.93 7.07
N ILE A 83 18.01 -9.30 7.08
CA ILE A 83 16.79 -9.93 6.59
C ILE A 83 16.89 -10.09 5.07
N SER A 84 17.05 -11.34 4.65
CA SER A 84 17.07 -11.75 3.25
C SER A 84 15.69 -12.21 2.79
N GLU A 85 15.51 -12.32 1.47
CA GLU A 85 14.32 -12.85 0.80
C GLU A 85 13.97 -14.30 1.22
N HIS A 86 14.95 -15.01 1.80
CA HIS A 86 14.81 -16.38 2.30
C HIS A 86 14.43 -16.47 3.79
N ASP A 87 14.50 -15.37 4.54
CA ASP A 87 14.22 -15.33 5.99
C ASP A 87 13.24 -14.18 6.35
N ILE A 88 12.11 -14.16 5.63
CA ILE A 88 11.08 -13.11 5.78
C ILE A 88 10.25 -13.32 7.07
N ASP A 89 10.42 -14.46 7.73
CA ASP A 89 9.86 -14.73 9.06
C ASP A 89 10.68 -14.11 10.19
N ALA A 90 11.90 -13.64 9.92
CA ALA A 90 12.66 -12.87 10.88
C ALA A 90 11.90 -11.58 11.29
N ARG A 91 11.95 -11.27 12.59
CA ARG A 91 11.31 -10.07 13.17
C ARG A 91 12.32 -9.23 13.91
N LEU A 92 12.12 -7.92 13.85
CA LEU A 92 12.93 -6.97 14.62
C LEU A 92 12.48 -7.03 16.08
N ARG A 93 13.45 -7.19 16.98
CA ARG A 93 13.19 -7.12 18.41
C ARG A 93 12.81 -5.69 18.80
N VAL A 94 11.58 -5.51 19.26
CA VAL A 94 11.10 -4.21 19.75
C VAL A 94 11.79 -3.90 21.09
N PRO A 95 12.58 -2.81 21.19
CA PRO A 95 13.15 -2.37 22.45
C PRO A 95 12.05 -2.07 23.48
N ARG A 96 12.34 -2.27 24.77
CA ARG A 96 11.40 -1.91 25.85
C ARG A 96 11.44 -0.40 26.18
N THR A 97 12.17 0.38 25.38
CA THR A 97 12.18 1.83 25.44
C THR A 97 10.84 2.29 24.85
N ARG A 98 9.99 2.96 25.63
CA ARG A 98 8.67 3.40 25.15
C ARG A 98 8.81 4.71 24.36
N ASP A 99 9.70 4.69 23.37
CA ASP A 99 10.15 5.83 22.59
C ASP A 99 9.89 5.63 21.08
N GLU A 100 10.35 6.59 20.29
CA GLU A 100 10.23 6.60 18.84
C GLU A 100 10.94 5.40 18.20
N VAL A 101 12.01 4.91 18.83
CA VAL A 101 12.76 3.75 18.34
C VAL A 101 11.92 2.47 18.43
N ALA A 102 11.20 2.25 19.53
CA ALA A 102 10.28 1.12 19.63
C ALA A 102 9.09 1.23 18.67
N THR A 103 8.60 2.45 18.45
CA THR A 103 7.55 2.73 17.48
C THR A 103 8.02 2.37 16.07
N LEU A 104 9.24 2.78 15.68
CA LEU A 104 9.85 2.45 14.39
C LEU A 104 10.00 0.93 14.20
N ALA A 105 10.50 0.22 15.22
CA ALA A 105 10.64 -1.24 15.17
C ALA A 105 9.28 -1.94 14.95
N THR A 106 8.23 -1.44 15.61
CA THR A 106 6.86 -1.97 15.47
C THR A 106 6.31 -1.72 14.06
N THR A 107 6.44 -0.50 13.54
CA THR A 107 6.01 -0.15 12.18
C THR A 107 6.74 -0.98 11.13
N MET A 108 8.05 -1.19 11.29
CA MET A 108 8.82 -2.00 10.36
C MET A 108 8.39 -3.47 10.40
N ASN A 109 8.12 -4.04 11.58
CA ASN A 109 7.54 -5.38 11.69
C ASN A 109 6.17 -5.48 10.98
N ALA A 110 5.34 -4.44 11.04
CA ALA A 110 4.07 -4.43 10.32
C ALA A 110 4.26 -4.44 8.79
N VAL A 111 5.32 -3.79 8.27
CA VAL A 111 5.70 -3.88 6.86
C VAL A 111 6.18 -5.29 6.51
N LEU A 112 7.05 -5.89 7.34
CA LEU A 112 7.51 -7.26 7.16
C LEU A 112 6.34 -8.27 7.16
N ASP A 113 5.36 -8.10 8.05
CA ASP A 113 4.16 -8.95 8.07
C ASP A 113 3.30 -8.81 6.80
N ARG A 114 3.24 -7.61 6.20
CA ARG A 114 2.52 -7.41 4.94
C ARG A 114 3.26 -8.09 3.78
N LEU A 115 4.59 -7.98 3.75
CA LEU A 115 5.44 -8.62 2.77
C LEU A 115 5.36 -10.15 2.87
N ALA A 116 5.49 -10.70 4.08
CA ALA A 116 5.37 -12.14 4.33
C ALA A 116 4.04 -12.70 3.83
N ARG A 117 2.94 -12.00 4.12
CA ARG A 117 1.61 -12.38 3.65
C ARG A 117 1.46 -12.28 2.12
N ALA A 118 2.07 -11.29 1.48
CA ALA A 118 2.04 -11.15 0.02
C ALA A 118 2.78 -12.31 -0.64
N LEU A 119 4.00 -12.61 -0.19
CA LEU A 119 4.81 -13.70 -0.74
C LEU A 119 4.23 -15.09 -0.46
N ALA A 120 3.59 -15.28 0.71
CA ALA A 120 2.88 -16.52 0.99
C ALA A 120 1.72 -16.76 0.01
N ARG A 121 0.97 -15.71 -0.35
CA ARG A 121 -0.09 -15.79 -1.36
C ARG A 121 0.48 -16.10 -2.74
N GLU A 122 1.53 -15.39 -3.15
CA GLU A 122 2.19 -15.60 -4.45
C GLU A 122 2.69 -17.05 -4.60
N ARG A 123 3.37 -17.59 -3.57
CA ARG A 123 3.84 -18.98 -3.57
C ARG A 123 2.69 -19.99 -3.65
N GLY A 124 1.58 -19.72 -2.98
CA GLY A 124 0.36 -20.53 -3.09
C GLY A 124 -0.19 -20.53 -4.51
N SER A 125 -0.39 -19.34 -5.10
CA SER A 125 -0.89 -19.20 -6.47
C SER A 125 -0.01 -19.91 -7.50
N VAL A 126 1.32 -19.80 -7.37
CA VAL A 126 2.28 -20.49 -8.26
C VAL A 126 2.22 -22.01 -8.08
N ALA A 127 2.11 -22.49 -6.84
CA ALA A 127 2.01 -23.92 -6.56
C ALA A 127 0.72 -24.53 -7.14
N ASP A 128 -0.41 -23.83 -6.95
CA ASP A 128 -1.72 -24.25 -7.45
C ASP A 128 -1.75 -24.25 -8.99
N ALA A 129 -1.26 -23.17 -9.62
CA ALA A 129 -1.11 -23.09 -11.07
C ALA A 129 -0.24 -24.23 -11.63
N GLY A 130 0.88 -24.53 -10.98
CA GLY A 130 1.75 -25.63 -11.37
C GLY A 130 1.05 -27.00 -11.28
N HIS A 131 0.20 -27.20 -10.28
CA HIS A 131 -0.55 -28.44 -10.11
C HIS A 131 -1.63 -28.62 -11.18
N GLU A 132 -2.39 -27.56 -11.45
CA GLU A 132 -3.47 -27.53 -12.46
C GLU A 132 -2.91 -27.70 -13.88
N LEU A 133 -1.71 -27.20 -14.17
CA LEU A 133 -1.05 -27.40 -15.47
C LEU A 133 -0.42 -28.79 -15.62
N ARG A 134 0.10 -29.38 -14.53
CA ARG A 134 0.80 -30.68 -14.58
C ARG A 134 -0.12 -31.81 -15.04
N THR A 135 -1.37 -31.81 -14.60
CA THR A 135 -2.35 -32.85 -14.94
C THR A 135 -2.60 -32.93 -16.46
N PRO A 136 -3.09 -31.87 -17.14
CA PRO A 136 -3.32 -31.90 -18.59
C PRO A 136 -2.02 -32.12 -19.38
N LEU A 137 -0.87 -31.60 -18.94
CA LEU A 137 0.41 -31.91 -19.60
C LEU A 137 0.79 -33.39 -19.52
N THR A 138 0.46 -34.06 -18.41
CA THR A 138 0.72 -35.50 -18.25
C THR A 138 -0.19 -36.32 -19.15
N THR A 139 -1.47 -35.93 -19.25
CA THR A 139 -2.44 -36.57 -20.16
C THR A 139 -2.03 -36.39 -21.62
N LEU A 140 -1.77 -35.15 -22.05
CA LEU A 140 -1.31 -34.83 -23.40
C LEU A 140 -0.06 -35.64 -23.78
N LYS A 141 0.90 -35.75 -22.86
CA LYS A 141 2.10 -36.57 -23.06
C LYS A 141 1.75 -38.05 -23.28
N ALA A 142 0.87 -38.62 -22.45
CA ALA A 142 0.45 -40.01 -22.59
C ALA A 142 -0.27 -40.25 -23.92
N GLU A 143 -1.14 -39.32 -24.35
CA GLU A 143 -1.84 -39.41 -25.63
C GLU A 143 -0.88 -39.41 -26.83
N LEU A 144 0.13 -38.53 -26.80
CA LEU A 144 1.19 -38.49 -27.81
C LEU A 144 2.03 -39.76 -27.81
N GLU A 145 2.36 -40.31 -26.63
CA GLU A 145 3.07 -41.60 -26.51
C GLU A 145 2.24 -42.76 -27.10
N LEU A 146 0.93 -42.81 -26.82
CA LEU A 146 0.04 -43.81 -27.41
C LEU A 146 -0.13 -43.62 -28.92
N ALA A 147 -0.14 -42.39 -29.41
CA ALA A 147 -0.25 -42.07 -30.83
C ALA A 147 1.00 -42.48 -31.63
N GLN A 148 2.18 -42.45 -31.02
CA GLN A 148 3.43 -42.89 -31.64
C GLN A 148 3.60 -44.42 -31.70
N GLN A 149 2.72 -45.19 -31.04
CA GLN A 149 2.85 -46.64 -30.98
C GLN A 149 2.54 -47.30 -32.35
N PRO A 150 3.42 -48.19 -32.87
CA PRO A 150 3.21 -48.86 -34.15
C PRO A 150 1.94 -49.71 -34.18
N GLY A 151 1.26 -49.77 -35.33
CA GLY A 151 0.10 -50.64 -35.55
C GLY A 151 -1.27 -50.04 -35.18
N ARG A 152 -1.33 -48.75 -34.86
CA ARG A 152 -2.59 -48.02 -34.60
C ARG A 152 -3.44 -47.85 -35.87
N SER A 153 -4.76 -47.99 -35.72
CA SER A 153 -5.71 -47.67 -36.78
C SER A 153 -5.77 -46.16 -37.02
N ARG A 154 -6.14 -45.76 -38.25
CA ARG A 154 -6.30 -44.34 -38.62
C ARG A 154 -7.33 -43.63 -37.72
N GLN A 155 -8.39 -44.33 -37.34
CA GLN A 155 -9.41 -43.84 -36.41
C GLN A 155 -8.85 -43.60 -35.01
N ALA A 156 -8.04 -44.54 -34.49
CA ALA A 156 -7.43 -44.40 -33.17
C ALA A 156 -6.39 -43.27 -33.10
N LEU A 157 -5.75 -42.94 -34.22
CA LEU A 157 -4.86 -41.78 -34.33
C LEU A 157 -5.65 -40.47 -34.38
N ALA A 158 -6.75 -40.43 -35.15
CA ALA A 158 -7.64 -39.26 -35.22
C ALA A 158 -8.23 -38.92 -33.84
N SER A 159 -8.71 -39.92 -33.09
CA SER A 159 -9.21 -39.71 -31.73
C SER A 159 -8.13 -39.21 -30.76
N ALA A 160 -6.88 -39.65 -30.90
CA ALA A 160 -5.77 -39.17 -30.06
C ALA A 160 -5.40 -37.71 -30.38
N VAL A 161 -5.47 -37.31 -31.66
CA VAL A 161 -5.25 -35.91 -32.07
C VAL A 161 -6.38 -35.01 -31.57
N ASP A 162 -7.62 -35.48 -31.61
CA ASP A 162 -8.78 -34.72 -31.12
C ASP A 162 -8.72 -34.52 -29.60
N ALA A 163 -8.37 -35.57 -28.84
CA ALA A 163 -8.15 -35.47 -27.40
C ALA A 163 -6.99 -34.51 -27.06
N ALA A 164 -5.88 -34.61 -27.79
CA ALA A 164 -4.73 -33.71 -27.61
C ALA A 164 -5.08 -32.24 -27.91
N ALA A 165 -5.94 -31.99 -28.90
CA ALA A 165 -6.44 -30.66 -29.21
C ALA A 165 -7.30 -30.11 -28.06
N GLN A 166 -8.22 -30.91 -27.51
CA GLN A 166 -9.05 -30.53 -26.36
C GLN A 166 -8.23 -30.21 -25.11
N ASP A 167 -7.21 -31.01 -24.81
CA ASP A 167 -6.27 -30.76 -23.70
C ASP A 167 -5.46 -29.49 -23.93
N THR A 168 -5.07 -29.20 -25.17
CA THR A 168 -4.39 -27.95 -25.54
C THR A 168 -5.30 -26.73 -25.36
N ASP A 169 -6.56 -26.81 -25.77
CA ASP A 169 -7.54 -25.73 -25.55
C ASP A 169 -7.77 -25.48 -24.05
N ARG A 170 -7.77 -26.54 -23.24
CA ARG A 170 -7.86 -26.42 -21.78
C ARG A 170 -6.63 -25.73 -21.19
N LEU A 171 -5.42 -26.06 -21.66
CA LEU A 171 -4.19 -25.40 -21.26
C LEU A 171 -4.17 -23.91 -21.64
N ILE A 172 -4.68 -23.56 -22.84
CA ILE A 172 -4.80 -22.17 -23.29
C ILE A 172 -5.74 -21.40 -22.35
N ARG A 173 -6.94 -21.92 -22.07
CA ARG A 173 -7.89 -21.29 -21.13
C ARG A 173 -7.29 -21.10 -19.74
N LEU A 174 -6.61 -22.11 -19.19
CA LEU A 174 -5.93 -21.99 -17.90
C LEU A 174 -4.84 -20.90 -17.93
N ALA A 175 -4.07 -20.79 -19.02
CA ALA A 175 -3.07 -19.74 -19.15
C ALA A 175 -3.70 -18.33 -19.23
N GLU A 176 -4.82 -18.20 -19.95
CA GLU A 176 -5.59 -16.95 -20.02
C GLU A 176 -6.15 -16.55 -18.64
N ASP A 177 -6.71 -17.51 -17.91
CA ASP A 177 -7.22 -17.31 -16.54
C ASP A 177 -6.12 -16.86 -15.58
N LEU A 178 -4.94 -17.49 -15.65
CA LEU A 178 -3.78 -17.11 -14.85
C LEU A 178 -3.27 -15.70 -15.19
N LEU A 179 -3.24 -15.32 -16.48
CA LEU A 179 -2.88 -13.97 -16.92
C LEU A 179 -3.92 -12.93 -16.48
N LEU A 180 -5.20 -13.28 -16.49
CA LEU A 180 -6.27 -12.44 -15.99
C LEU A 180 -6.13 -12.20 -14.49
N LEU A 181 -5.87 -13.26 -13.72
CA LEU A 181 -5.67 -13.20 -12.28
C LEU A 181 -4.43 -12.36 -11.91
N ALA A 182 -3.30 -12.57 -12.61
CA ALA A 182 -2.09 -11.78 -12.38
C ALA A 182 -2.31 -10.28 -12.60
N ARG A 183 -3.06 -9.89 -13.64
CA ARG A 183 -3.42 -8.49 -13.90
C ARG A 183 -4.39 -7.92 -12.85
N ALA A 184 -5.25 -8.76 -12.29
CA ALA A 184 -6.14 -8.35 -11.22
C ALA A 184 -5.39 -8.09 -9.91
N ASP A 185 -4.40 -8.93 -9.59
CA ASP A 185 -3.54 -8.80 -8.39
C ASP A 185 -2.61 -7.57 -8.43
N GLU A 186 -2.20 -7.10 -9.60
CA GLU A 186 -1.46 -5.83 -9.78
C GLU A 186 -2.30 -4.57 -9.45
N GLY A 187 -3.58 -4.72 -9.09
CA GLY A 187 -4.47 -3.61 -8.78
C GLY A 187 -4.93 -2.85 -10.03
N HIS A 188 -4.73 -3.42 -11.22
CA HIS A 188 -5.15 -2.87 -12.51
C HIS A 188 -6.50 -3.40 -12.99
N ALA A 189 -7.19 -4.21 -12.20
CA ALA A 189 -8.61 -4.45 -12.43
C ALA A 189 -9.38 -3.15 -12.18
N PHE A 190 -9.63 -2.38 -13.25
CA PHE A 190 -10.52 -1.22 -13.28
C PHE A 190 -11.97 -1.63 -13.02
N LEU A 191 -12.24 -2.28 -11.89
CA LEU A 191 -13.59 -2.50 -11.41
C LEU A 191 -14.10 -1.13 -10.98
N ARG A 192 -15.00 -0.56 -11.78
CA ARG A 192 -15.80 0.59 -11.40
C ARG A 192 -17.07 0.06 -10.73
N PRO A 193 -17.12 -0.09 -9.40
CA PRO A 193 -18.32 -0.55 -8.74
C PRO A 193 -19.47 0.41 -9.06
N ARG A 194 -20.55 -0.15 -9.60
CA ARG A 194 -21.81 0.55 -9.78
C ARG A 194 -22.87 -0.13 -8.91
N PRO A 195 -23.75 0.63 -8.24
CA PRO A 195 -24.93 0.04 -7.62
C PRO A 195 -25.77 -0.64 -8.70
N MET A 196 -26.06 -1.92 -8.53
CA MET A 196 -26.92 -2.70 -9.41
C MET A 196 -27.89 -3.50 -8.54
N ALA A 197 -29.15 -3.60 -8.96
CA ALA A 197 -30.09 -4.45 -8.24
C ALA A 197 -29.78 -5.94 -8.54
N PRO A 198 -29.98 -6.87 -7.59
CA PRO A 198 -29.66 -8.27 -7.79
C PRO A 198 -30.36 -8.91 -9.01
N HIS A 199 -31.58 -8.47 -9.32
CA HIS A 199 -32.34 -8.95 -10.48
C HIS A 199 -31.70 -8.52 -11.81
N ASP A 200 -31.06 -7.34 -11.87
CA ASP A 200 -30.38 -6.86 -13.07
C ASP A 200 -29.16 -7.72 -13.40
N VAL A 201 -28.44 -8.15 -12.36
CA VAL A 201 -27.28 -9.06 -12.49
C VAL A 201 -27.71 -10.42 -13.02
N LEU A 202 -28.77 -11.00 -12.44
CA LEU A 202 -29.31 -12.28 -12.88
C LEU A 202 -29.82 -12.20 -14.32
N ALA A 203 -30.58 -11.15 -14.66
CA ALA A 203 -31.09 -10.95 -16.00
C ALA A 203 -29.95 -10.74 -17.02
N ALA A 204 -28.87 -10.04 -16.65
CA ALA A 204 -27.69 -9.89 -17.49
C ALA A 204 -26.96 -11.22 -17.72
N ALA A 205 -26.75 -12.02 -16.66
CA ALA A 205 -26.10 -13.33 -16.76
C ALA A 205 -26.89 -14.30 -17.66
N VAL A 206 -28.22 -14.34 -17.53
CA VAL A 206 -29.09 -15.17 -18.38
C VAL A 206 -28.98 -14.75 -19.85
N ARG A 207 -28.96 -13.45 -20.15
CA ARG A 207 -28.77 -12.96 -21.53
C ARG A 207 -27.42 -13.38 -22.11
N SER A 208 -26.34 -13.28 -21.35
CA SER A 208 -24.99 -13.69 -21.79
C SER A 208 -24.90 -15.20 -22.05
N ALA A 209 -25.49 -16.03 -21.19
CA ALA A 209 -25.54 -17.49 -21.39
C ALA A 209 -26.39 -17.88 -22.62
N SER A 210 -27.42 -17.07 -22.95
CA SER A 210 -28.27 -17.30 -24.11
C SER A 210 -27.54 -17.02 -25.43
N THR A 211 -26.61 -16.07 -25.45
CA THR A 211 -25.87 -15.68 -26.67
C THR A 211 -24.77 -16.67 -27.05
N GLU A 212 -24.17 -17.36 -26.09
CA GLU A 212 -23.13 -18.38 -26.34
C GLU A 212 -23.74 -19.66 -26.94
N ASN A 213 -24.91 -20.07 -26.45
CA ASN A 213 -25.63 -21.25 -26.93
C ASN A 213 -26.30 -21.08 -28.31
N GLY A 214 -26.42 -19.85 -28.80
CA GLY A 214 -27.02 -19.54 -30.10
C GLY A 214 -26.08 -19.69 -31.29
N SER A 215 -24.76 -19.72 -31.07
CA SER A 215 -23.77 -19.76 -32.14
C SER A 215 -23.44 -21.18 -32.65
N GLU A 216 -23.83 -22.24 -31.94
CA GLU A 216 -23.51 -23.63 -32.32
C GLU A 216 -24.65 -24.36 -33.07
N LYS A 217 -25.84 -23.76 -33.21
CA LYS A 217 -27.01 -24.42 -33.84
C LYS A 217 -27.43 -23.88 -35.21
N GLY A 218 -26.62 -23.04 -35.84
CA GLY A 218 -26.99 -22.27 -37.03
C GLY A 218 -26.25 -22.61 -38.32
N THR A 219 -25.88 -23.87 -38.60
CA THR A 219 -25.24 -24.21 -39.88
C THR A 219 -25.50 -25.65 -40.33
N GLU A 220 -26.75 -26.10 -40.37
CA GLU A 220 -27.11 -27.35 -41.06
C GLU A 220 -28.60 -27.38 -41.42
N ALA A 221 -29.02 -26.55 -42.39
CA ALA A 221 -30.28 -26.72 -43.10
C ALA A 221 -30.32 -25.85 -44.37
N GLU A 222 -29.52 -26.19 -45.39
CA GLU A 222 -29.86 -25.83 -46.78
C GLU A 222 -29.16 -26.78 -47.77
N ASP A 223 -29.79 -27.94 -48.01
CA ASP A 223 -29.64 -28.68 -49.25
C ASP A 223 -30.93 -29.47 -49.53
N GLY A 224 -31.42 -29.40 -50.76
CA GLY A 224 -32.39 -30.35 -51.30
C GLY A 224 -33.70 -29.80 -51.86
N SER A 225 -33.71 -29.65 -53.18
CA SER A 225 -34.83 -29.94 -54.09
C SER A 225 -35.77 -28.79 -54.52
N LYS A 226 -35.35 -28.13 -55.60
CA LYS A 226 -36.24 -27.61 -56.63
C LYS A 226 -36.47 -28.71 -57.66
N THR A 227 -37.70 -29.22 -57.76
CA THR A 227 -38.20 -29.87 -58.96
C THR A 227 -39.62 -29.38 -59.25
N ASP A 228 -39.80 -28.98 -60.50
CA ASP A 228 -40.99 -28.43 -61.12
C ASP A 228 -42.21 -29.35 -60.99
N ASN A 229 -43.41 -28.78 -60.84
CA ASN A 229 -44.51 -29.11 -61.76
C ASN A 229 -45.63 -28.06 -61.72
N GLU A 230 -46.15 -27.82 -62.91
CA GLU A 230 -47.13 -26.83 -63.32
C GLU A 230 -48.55 -27.43 -63.29
N SER A 231 -49.55 -26.53 -63.26
CA SER A 231 -50.90 -26.70 -63.84
C SER A 231 -51.99 -27.42 -63.02
N GLY A 232 -53.11 -26.71 -62.81
CA GLY A 232 -54.37 -27.33 -62.37
C GLY A 232 -55.43 -26.37 -61.82
N LYS A 233 -56.21 -25.75 -62.71
CA LYS A 233 -57.49 -25.05 -62.44
C LYS A 233 -58.46 -25.88 -61.57
N ASN A 234 -59.26 -25.18 -60.74
CA ASN A 234 -60.73 -24.96 -60.88
C ASN A 234 -61.55 -25.07 -59.57
N ALA A 235 -62.67 -24.30 -59.60
CA ALA A 235 -63.87 -24.29 -58.74
C ALA A 235 -63.76 -23.54 -57.38
N GLN A 236 -64.46 -22.41 -57.14
CA GLN A 236 -65.94 -22.25 -57.01
C GLN A 236 -66.41 -23.11 -55.81
N THR A 237 -67.01 -22.64 -54.71
CA THR A 237 -68.23 -21.82 -54.57
C THR A 237 -68.60 -21.63 -53.08
N THR A 238 -69.17 -20.46 -52.76
CA THR A 238 -70.29 -20.13 -51.81
C THR A 238 -70.25 -20.33 -50.28
N GLY A 239 -70.76 -19.30 -49.58
CA GLY A 239 -71.56 -19.36 -48.34
C GLY A 239 -70.93 -18.57 -47.17
N ALA A 240 -71.22 -17.29 -46.90
CA ALA A 240 -72.45 -16.61 -46.45
C ALA A 240 -72.67 -16.62 -44.91
N HIS A 241 -73.17 -15.48 -44.40
CA HIS A 241 -73.64 -15.15 -43.04
C HIS A 241 -72.58 -15.03 -41.92
N ASP A 242 -72.68 -14.16 -40.92
CA ASP A 242 -73.30 -12.85 -40.65
C ASP A 242 -73.12 -12.62 -39.13
N THR A 243 -72.85 -11.37 -38.72
CA THR A 243 -73.29 -10.71 -37.46
C THR A 243 -72.90 -11.39 -36.12
N ASP A 244 -72.72 -10.76 -34.97
CA ASP A 244 -73.22 -9.53 -34.38
C ASP A 244 -72.51 -9.33 -33.01
N GLY A 245 -72.47 -8.08 -32.51
CA GLY A 245 -72.42 -7.71 -31.08
C GLY A 245 -71.08 -7.94 -30.34
N GLY A 246 -70.40 -6.97 -29.75
CA GLY A 246 -70.85 -5.69 -29.19
C GLY A 246 -71.12 -5.80 -27.68
N HIS A 247 -70.65 -4.79 -26.91
CA HIS A 247 -70.90 -4.49 -25.49
C HIS A 247 -70.14 -5.32 -24.41
N GLU A 248 -69.75 -4.79 -23.25
CA GLU A 248 -69.57 -3.42 -22.72
C GLU A 248 -68.92 -3.56 -21.32
N ASP A 249 -68.18 -2.52 -20.92
CA ASP A 249 -68.05 -1.88 -19.61
C ASP A 249 -68.05 -2.65 -18.26
N GLY A 250 -67.13 -2.20 -17.39
CA GLY A 250 -67.28 -2.28 -15.93
C GLY A 250 -65.98 -2.09 -15.12
N PRO A 251 -65.74 -0.91 -14.51
CA PRO A 251 -64.55 -0.58 -13.70
C PRO A 251 -64.78 -0.65 -12.17
N GLY A 252 -63.70 -0.51 -11.40
CA GLY A 252 -63.71 -0.30 -9.93
C GLY A 252 -62.77 -1.29 -9.23
N ASP A 253 -61.95 -0.95 -8.24
CA ASP A 253 -62.01 0.18 -7.33
C ASP A 253 -60.62 0.45 -6.71
N THR A 254 -60.42 1.70 -6.37
CA THR A 254 -59.30 2.27 -5.60
C THR A 254 -59.45 1.98 -4.11
N GLN A 255 -58.35 1.79 -3.36
CA GLN A 255 -57.93 2.70 -2.29
C GLN A 255 -56.71 2.20 -1.47
N PRO A 256 -56.04 3.11 -0.71
CA PRO A 256 -54.66 3.03 -0.22
C PRO A 256 -54.59 2.92 1.33
N GLU A 257 -53.54 3.51 1.94
CA GLU A 257 -53.20 3.66 3.38
C GLU A 257 -52.25 2.56 3.90
N GLY A 258 -51.16 2.77 4.65
CA GLY A 258 -50.49 3.88 5.36
C GLY A 258 -49.23 3.24 6.00
N GLY A 259 -48.05 3.86 6.14
CA GLY A 259 -47.74 4.91 7.11
C GLY A 259 -47.32 4.33 8.48
N SER A 260 -46.01 4.38 8.84
CA SER A 260 -45.41 4.49 10.20
C SER A 260 -43.90 4.20 10.14
N ALA A 261 -43.01 5.18 10.37
CA ALA A 261 -42.51 5.69 11.67
C ALA A 261 -41.36 4.80 12.22
N GLU A 262 -40.13 5.30 12.19
CA GLU A 262 -39.38 5.83 13.37
C GLU A 262 -38.99 4.77 14.40
N GLN A 263 -37.69 4.41 14.41
CA GLN A 263 -36.79 4.47 15.58
C GLN A 263 -35.35 4.17 15.16
#